data_AF-A0A3B4A7E1-F1
#
_entry.id   AF-A0A3B4A7E1-F1
#
_cell.length_a   1.000
_cell.length_b   1.000
_cell.length_c   1.000
_cell.angle_alpha   90.00
_cell.angle_beta   90.00
_cell.angle_gamma   90.00
#
_symmetry.space_group_name_H-M   'P 1'
#
loop_
_entity.id
_entity.type
_entity.pdbx_description
1 polymer ?
#
loop_
_entity_poly.entity_id
_entity_poly.type
_entity_poly.pdbx_seq_one_letter_code
_entity_poly.pdbx_strand_id
1 'polypeptide(L)' 'MGEMEELRKEAESLKDQITVSTKNTQKCSRNTQATASMSVVGRVQMKTRKTLRGHLAKIYAVHWATDSK' A
#
# COMPACT_ATOMS: atom_id res chain seq x y z
N MET A 1 -7.69 -5.30 37.89
CA MET A 1 -6.94 -4.15 37.32
C MET A 1 -5.51 -4.50 36.91
N GLY A 2 -4.85 -5.53 37.46
CA GLY A 2 -3.50 -5.94 37.04
C GLY A 2 -3.43 -6.69 35.71
N GLU A 3 -4.42 -7.53 35.41
CA GLU A 3 -4.45 -8.37 34.20
C GLU A 3 -4.56 -7.55 32.89
N MET A 4 -5.30 -6.43 32.90
CA MET A 4 -5.37 -5.51 31.75
C MET A 4 -4.05 -4.75 31.51
N GLU A 5 -3.28 -4.50 32.57
CA GLU A 5 -1.99 -3.83 32.47
C GLU A 5 -0.89 -4.80 31.99
N GLU A 6 -0.99 -6.06 32.38
CA GLU A 6 -0.14 -7.16 31.89
C GLU A 6 -0.35 -7.39 30.39
N LEU A 7 -1.61 -7.50 29.94
CA LEU A 7 -1.95 -7.64 28.53
C LEU A 7 -1.51 -6.44 27.67
N ARG A 8 -1.51 -5.22 28.22
CA ARG A 8 -0.99 -4.03 27.52
C ARG A 8 0.51 -4.11 27.31
N LYS A 9 1.26 -4.51 28.35
CA LYS A 9 2.71 -4.66 28.27
C LYS A 9 3.13 -5.78 27.34
N GLU A 10 2.39 -6.90 27.33
CA GLU A 10 2.63 -7.99 26.39
C GLU A 10 2.37 -7.54 24.95
N ALA A 11 1.28 -6.81 24.70
CA ALA A 11 0.98 -6.27 23.38
C ALA A 11 2.04 -5.26 22.90
N GLU A 12 2.58 -4.42 23.78
CA GLU A 12 3.68 -3.50 23.45
C GLU A 12 4.98 -4.26 23.16
N SER A 13 5.33 -5.27 23.97
CA SER A 13 6.50 -6.11 23.72
C SER A 13 6.41 -6.84 22.36
N LEU A 14 5.24 -7.36 22.00
CA LEU A 14 5.03 -8.01 20.71
C LEU A 14 5.16 -7.02 19.54
N LYS A 15 4.65 -5.79 19.68
CA LYS A 15 4.83 -4.73 18.66
C LYS A 15 6.31 -4.38 18.47
N ASP A 16 7.06 -4.29 19.56
CA ASP A 16 8.50 -4.00 19.50
C ASP A 16 9.27 -5.15 18.83
N GLN A 17 8.94 -6.41 19.17
CA GLN A 17 9.51 -7.59 18.52
C GLN A 17 9.21 -7.65 17.01
N ILE A 18 7.98 -7.29 16.60
CA ILE A 18 7.60 -7.20 15.18
C ILE A 18 8.38 -6.07 14.49
N THR A 19 8.56 -4.93 15.15
CA THR A 19 9.31 -3.80 14.60
C THR A 19 10.77 -4.15 14.39
N VAL A 20 11.39 -4.81 15.37
CA VAL A 20 12.78 -5.30 15.27
C VAL A 20 12.91 -6.36 14.18
N SER A 21 11.98 -7.32 14.11
CA SER A 21 11.96 -8.36 13.08
C SER A 21 11.81 -7.77 11.66
N THR A 22 10.94 -6.77 11.51
CA THR A 22 10.74 -6.04 10.24
C THR A 22 12.00 -5.27 9.88
N LYS A 23 12.63 -4.57 10.83
CA LYS A 23 13.88 -3.84 10.60
C LYS A 23 15.04 -4.77 10.20
N ASN A 24 15.14 -5.94 10.82
CA ASN A 24 16.17 -6.93 10.52
C ASN A 24 15.99 -7.57 9.13
N THR A 25 14.75 -7.72 8.68
CA THR A 25 14.42 -8.25 7.35
C THR A 25 14.39 -7.18 6.26
N GLN A 26 14.29 -5.90 6.64
CA GLN A 26 14.40 -4.74 5.76
C GLN A 26 15.87 -4.50 5.37
N LYS A 27 16.48 -5.51 4.74
CA LYS A 27 17.76 -5.38 4.06
C LYS A 27 17.52 -4.64 2.75
N CYS A 28 17.77 -3.34 2.81
CA CYS A 28 17.59 -2.35 1.76
C CYS A 28 16.12 -2.02 1.42
N SER A 29 15.85 -0.74 1.16
CA SER A 29 14.68 -0.32 0.39
C SER A 29 14.65 -1.10 -0.92
N ARG A 30 13.89 -2.19 -0.91
CA ARG A 30 13.81 -3.22 -1.98
C ARG A 30 13.64 -2.63 -3.38
N ASN A 31 13.04 -1.45 -3.47
CA ASN A 31 12.84 -0.76 -4.73
C ASN A 31 14.13 -0.13 -5.27
N THR A 32 14.87 0.66 -4.49
CA THR A 32 15.95 1.50 -5.04
C THR A 32 17.19 0.73 -5.47
N GLN A 33 17.61 -0.31 -4.74
CA GLN A 33 18.74 -1.14 -5.15
C GLN A 33 18.37 -2.12 -6.27
N ALA A 34 17.16 -2.70 -6.24
CA ALA A 34 16.74 -3.66 -7.25
C ALA A 34 16.44 -3.00 -8.61
N THR A 35 15.98 -1.74 -8.62
CA THR A 35 15.65 -1.02 -9.85
C THR A 35 16.75 -0.07 -10.30
N ALA A 36 17.95 -0.11 -9.70
CA ALA A 36 19.04 0.83 -9.99
C ALA A 36 19.52 0.79 -11.45
N SER A 37 19.41 -0.35 -12.11
CA SER A 37 19.75 -0.55 -13.52
C SER A 37 18.56 -0.41 -14.48
N MET A 38 17.35 -0.16 -13.97
CA MET A 38 16.14 -0.05 -14.79
C MET A 38 16.04 1.36 -15.39
N SER A 39 15.66 1.44 -16.66
CA SER A 39 15.40 2.71 -17.33
C SER A 39 14.12 3.37 -16.77
N VAL A 40 14.14 4.70 -16.68
CA VAL A 40 12.99 5.48 -16.23
C VAL A 40 11.91 5.46 -17.32
N VAL A 41 10.65 5.27 -16.92
CA VAL A 41 9.46 5.17 -17.81
C VAL A 41 9.25 6.42 -18.70
N GLY A 42 9.92 7.53 -18.40
CA GLY A 42 9.83 8.77 -19.15
C GLY A 42 8.48 9.48 -18.94
N ARG A 43 8.19 10.50 -19.75
CA ARG A 43 6.95 11.28 -19.66
C ARG A 43 5.79 10.51 -20.30
N VAL A 44 4.85 10.04 -19.48
CA VAL A 44 3.62 9.37 -19.95
C VAL A 44 2.55 10.43 -20.28
N GLN A 45 2.12 10.49 -21.55
CA GLN A 45 1.02 11.36 -21.99
C GLN A 45 -0.25 10.53 -22.20
N MET A 46 -1.23 10.70 -21.32
CA MET A 46 -2.52 10.03 -21.42
C MET A 46 -3.54 10.90 -22.18
N LYS A 47 -4.46 10.27 -22.92
CA LYS A 47 -5.58 10.92 -23.58
C LYS A 47 -6.89 10.26 -23.16
N THR A 48 -7.94 11.05 -22.95
CA THR A 48 -9.28 10.56 -22.65
C THR A 48 -9.85 9.81 -23.86
N ARG A 49 -10.22 8.53 -23.67
CA ARG A 49 -10.77 7.68 -24.75
C ARG A 49 -12.28 7.50 -24.68
N LYS A 50 -12.84 7.49 -23.47
CA LYS A 50 -14.28 7.34 -23.22
C LYS A 50 -14.73 8.36 -22.18
N THR A 51 -15.93 8.88 -22.36
CA THR A 51 -16.63 9.71 -21.37
C THR A 51 -17.93 9.00 -21.00
N LEU A 52 -17.96 8.41 -19.80
CA LEU A 52 -19.12 7.69 -19.31
C LEU A 52 -20.13 8.70 -18.76
N ARG A 53 -21.32 8.75 -19.37
CA ARG A 53 -22.43 9.64 -18.99
C ARG A 53 -23.60 8.80 -18.48
N GLY A 54 -24.38 9.36 -17.55
CA GLY A 54 -25.60 8.71 -17.05
C GLY A 54 -25.88 8.90 -15.56
N HIS A 55 -24.88 9.35 -14.77
CA HIS A 55 -25.09 9.60 -13.35
C HIS A 55 -25.66 11.00 -13.10
N LEU A 56 -26.64 11.08 -12.19
CA LEU A 56 -27.33 12.32 -11.79
C LEU A 56 -26.79 12.92 -10.49
N ALA A 57 -25.77 12.28 -9.89
CA ALA A 57 -25.15 12.68 -8.62
C ALA A 57 -23.64 12.37 -8.63
N LYS A 58 -22.94 12.72 -7.54
CA LYS A 58 -21.49 12.50 -7.40
C LYS A 58 -21.18 11.00 -7.27
N ILE A 59 -20.17 10.54 -8.01
CA ILE A 59 -19.66 9.16 -7.94
C ILE A 59 -18.69 9.07 -6.77
N TYR A 60 -18.91 8.12 -5.86
CA TYR A 60 -18.03 7.89 -4.68
C TYR A 60 -17.09 6.69 -4.83
N ALA A 61 -17.43 5.71 -5.67
CA ALA A 61 -16.63 4.52 -5.88
C ALA A 61 -16.78 3.99 -7.32
N VAL A 62 -15.70 3.39 -7.83
CA VAL A 62 -15.64 2.69 -9.12
C VAL A 62 -14.74 1.46 -8.95
N HIS A 63 -15.09 0.34 -9.57
CA HIS A 63 -14.29 -0.89 -9.58
C HIS A 63 -14.31 -1.49 -11.00
N TRP A 64 -13.15 -1.94 -11.50
CA TRP A 64 -13.06 -2.61 -12.80
C TRP A 64 -13.52 -4.04 -12.70
N ALA A 65 -14.37 -4.50 -13.63
CA ALA A 65 -14.72 -5.91 -13.71
C ALA A 65 -13.49 -6.77 -14.10
N THR A 66 -13.51 -8.05 -13.74
CA THR A 66 -12.40 -8.98 -13.97
C THR A 66 -12.14 -9.24 -15.45
N ASP A 67 -13.13 -9.04 -16.30
CA ASP A 67 -13.04 -9.18 -17.75
C ASP A 67 -12.40 -7.96 -18.44
N SER A 68 -12.08 -6.89 -17.70
CA SER A 68 -11.37 -5.69 -18.17
C SER A 68 -12.02 -5.00 -19.39
N LYS A 69 -13.35 -5.04 -19.48
CA LYS A 69 -14.13 -4.44 -20.58
C LYS A 69 -14.86 -3.15 -20.21
#